data_AF-A0A9W4USJ6-F1
#
_entry.id   AF-A0A9W4USJ6-F1
#
_cell.length_a   1.000
_cell.length_b   1.000
_cell.length_c   1.000
_cell.angle_alpha   90.00
_cell.angle_beta   90.00
_cell.angle_gamma   90.00
#
_symmetry.space_group_name_H-M   'P 1'
#
loop_
_entity.id
_entity.type
_entity.pdbx_description
1 polymer ?
#
loop_
_entity_poly.entity_id
_entity_poly.type
_entity_poly.pdbx_seq_one_letter_code
_entity_poly.pdbx_strand_id
1 'polypeptide(L)'
;MSFLDSSVRQILELLVPEFQVHKQQNSHPIVLGITGLQGSGKSTWAAGIFDMLISQHGLHAITVSLDDNLILRRNQNPENKLYRVRGQPGTHDQ
;
A
#
# COMPACT_ATOMS: atom_id res chain seq x y z
N MET A 1 -12.32 -0.75 -19.71
CA MET A 1 -11.98 -0.67 -18.27
C MET A 1 -11.40 -2.00 -17.86
N SER A 2 -10.24 -2.03 -17.21
CA SER A 2 -9.67 -3.30 -16.76
C SER A 2 -10.51 -3.86 -15.60
N PHE A 3 -10.50 -5.18 -15.40
CA PHE A 3 -11.18 -5.81 -14.26
C PHE A 3 -10.70 -5.21 -12.93
N LEU A 4 -9.40 -4.93 -12.81
CA LEU A 4 -8.81 -4.28 -11.64
C LEU A 4 -9.44 -2.92 -11.35
N ASP A 5 -9.61 -2.06 -12.36
CA ASP A 5 -10.20 -0.73 -12.18
C ASP A 5 -11.62 -0.83 -11.61
N SER A 6 -12.38 -1.85 -12.04
CA SER A 6 -13.74 -2.07 -11.55
C SER A 6 -13.76 -2.51 -10.09
N SER A 7 -12.86 -3.40 -9.67
CA SER A 7 -12.77 -3.86 -8.28
C SER A 7 -12.27 -2.77 -7.35
N VAL A 8 -11.27 -1.98 -7.77
CA VAL A 8 -10.77 -0.83 -7.01
C VAL A 8 -11.87 0.20 -6.82
N ARG A 9 -12.62 0.51 -7.89
CA ARG A 9 -13.75 1.44 -7.82
C ARG A 9 -14.81 0.99 -6.81
N GLN A 10 -15.25 -0.27 -6.89
CA GLN A 10 -16.27 -0.78 -5.97
C GLN A 10 -15.86 -0.66 -4.51
N ILE A 11 -14.60 -0.92 -4.19
CA ILE A 11 -14.10 -0.79 -2.82
C ILE A 11 -14.01 0.68 -2.41
N LEU A 12 -13.55 1.56 -3.30
CA LEU A 12 -13.47 3.00 -2.98
C LEU A 12 -14.84 3.65 -2.83
N GLU A 13 -15.86 3.21 -3.56
CA GLU A 13 -17.24 3.67 -3.37
C GLU A 13 -17.74 3.41 -1.94
N LEU A 14 -17.26 2.34 -1.29
CA LEU A 14 -17.59 2.02 0.10
C LEU A 14 -16.75 2.81 1.11
N LEU A 15 -15.47 3.05 0.81
CA LEU A 15 -14.52 3.61 1.79
C LEU A 15 -14.39 5.14 1.73
N VAL A 16 -14.56 5.75 0.56
CA VAL A 16 -14.37 7.20 0.38
C VAL A 16 -15.27 8.06 1.25
N PRO A 17 -16.57 7.73 1.47
CA PRO A 17 -17.41 8.51 2.38
C PRO A 17 -16.79 8.62 3.79
N GLU A 18 -16.30 7.51 4.34
CA GLU A 18 -15.61 7.47 5.64
C GLU A 18 -14.31 8.28 5.60
N PHE A 19 -13.56 8.22 4.50
CA PHE A 19 -12.32 9.00 4.34
C PHE A 19 -12.59 10.51 4.38
N GLN A 20 -13.68 10.95 3.75
CA GLN A 20 -14.08 12.35 3.71
C GLN A 20 -14.56 12.83 5.08
N VAL A 21 -15.38 12.04 5.78
CA VAL A 21 -15.83 12.37 7.14
C VAL A 21 -14.63 12.48 8.09
N HIS A 22 -13.72 11.51 8.06
CA HIS A 22 -12.52 11.54 8.89
C HIS A 22 -11.64 12.76 8.60
N LYS A 23 -11.45 13.13 7.33
CA LYS A 23 -10.68 14.33 6.94
C LYS A 23 -11.29 15.63 7.48
N GLN A 24 -12.62 15.69 7.64
CA GLN A 24 -13.30 16.86 8.20
C GLN A 24 -13.20 16.92 9.72
N GLN A 25 -13.15 15.77 10.39
CA GLN A 25 -13.22 15.67 11.85
C GLN A 25 -11.84 15.54 12.52
N ASN A 26 -10.83 15.07 11.79
CA ASN A 26 -9.50 14.75 12.32
C ASN A 26 -8.40 15.35 11.45
N SER A 27 -7.30 15.77 12.10
CA SER A 27 -6.08 16.23 11.41
C SER A 27 -5.11 15.11 11.04
N HIS A 28 -5.35 13.88 11.53
CA HIS A 28 -4.49 12.73 11.27
C HIS A 28 -4.90 11.97 10.00
N PRO A 29 -3.94 11.46 9.20
CA PRO A 29 -4.24 10.69 8.00
C PRO A 29 -4.85 9.33 8.35
N ILE A 30 -5.60 8.77 7.39
CA ILE A 30 -6.03 7.37 7.44
C ILE A 30 -4.89 6.48 6.93
N VAL A 31 -4.66 5.37 7.62
CA VAL A 31 -3.73 4.33 7.18
C VAL A 31 -4.52 3.14 6.66
N LEU A 32 -4.46 2.91 5.35
CA LEU A 32 -5.06 1.74 4.70
C LEU A 32 -4.01 0.65 4.47
N GLY A 33 -4.10 -0.44 5.23
CA GLY A 33 -3.22 -1.60 5.07
C GLY A 33 -3.68 -2.53 3.94
N ILE A 34 -2.80 -2.80 2.97
CA ILE A 34 -3.03 -3.78 1.91
C ILE A 34 -2.13 -4.99 2.14
N THR A 35 -2.73 -6.14 2.45
CA THR A 35 -2.03 -7.40 2.73
C THR A 35 -2.44 -8.52 1.77
N GLY A 36 -1.62 -9.57 1.70
CA GLY A 36 -1.78 -10.66 0.73
C GLY A 36 -0.47 -11.35 0.39
N LEU A 37 -0.58 -12.52 -0.24
CA LEU A 37 0.57 -13.37 -0.61
C LEU A 37 1.52 -12.69 -1.62
N GLN A 38 2.75 -13.18 -1.73
CA GLN A 38 3.67 -12.72 -2.79
C GLN A 38 3.06 -13.02 -4.17
N GLY A 39 3.12 -12.04 -5.07
CA GLY A 39 2.53 -12.16 -6.41
C GLY A 39 1.02 -11.94 -6.48
N SER A 40 0.34 -11.67 -5.35
CA SER A 40 -1.12 -11.43 -5.34
C SER A 40 -1.57 -10.07 -5.91
N GLY A 41 -0.63 -9.26 -6.44
CA GLY A 41 -0.95 -7.96 -7.05
C GLY A 41 -1.15 -6.80 -6.07
N LYS A 42 -0.73 -6.91 -4.79
CA LYS A 42 -0.87 -5.83 -3.78
C LYS A 42 -0.38 -4.47 -4.27
N SER A 43 0.81 -4.41 -4.85
CA SER A 43 1.40 -3.16 -5.35
C SER A 43 0.58 -2.59 -6.51
N THR A 44 0.02 -3.45 -7.37
CA THR A 44 -0.88 -3.06 -8.45
C THR A 44 -2.18 -2.48 -7.90
N TRP A 45 -2.75 -3.11 -6.86
CA TRP A 45 -3.92 -2.61 -6.15
C TRP A 45 -3.65 -1.27 -5.45
N ALA A 46 -2.51 -1.15 -4.76
CA ALA A 46 -2.10 0.09 -4.09
C ALA A 46 -1.97 1.25 -5.09
N ALA A 47 -1.36 1.01 -6.26
CA ALA A 47 -1.25 1.99 -7.33
C ALA A 47 -2.62 2.40 -7.87
N GLY A 48 -3.49 1.43 -8.18
CA GLY A 48 -4.84 1.73 -8.69
C GLY A 48 -5.70 2.52 -7.68
N ILE A 49 -5.62 2.17 -6.39
CA ILE A 49 -6.30 2.91 -5.31
C ILE A 49 -5.75 4.34 -5.23
N PHE A 50 -4.43 4.50 -5.22
CA PHE A 50 -3.77 5.81 -5.18
C PHE A 50 -4.21 6.70 -6.35
N ASP A 51 -4.14 6.18 -7.57
CA ASP A 51 -4.51 6.92 -8.77
C ASP A 51 -5.98 7.36 -8.72
N MET A 52 -6.89 6.49 -8.28
CA MET A 52 -8.31 6.78 -8.22
C MET A 52 -8.67 7.75 -7.09
N LEU A 53 -8.02 7.65 -5.92
CA LEU A 53 -8.19 8.61 -4.82
C LEU A 53 -7.81 10.03 -5.25
N ILE A 54 -6.71 10.19 -5.98
CA ILE A 54 -6.26 11.50 -6.46
C ILE A 54 -7.12 11.99 -7.63
N SER A 55 -7.26 11.19 -8.67
CA SER A 55 -7.86 11.62 -9.94
C SER A 55 -9.39 11.74 -9.90
N GLN A 56 -10.08 10.89 -9.12
CA GLN A 56 -11.55 10.83 -9.11
C GLN A 56 -12.16 11.40 -7.83
N HIS A 57 -11.43 11.35 -6.71
CA HIS A 57 -11.95 11.80 -5.41
C HIS A 57 -11.25 13.04 -4.85
N GLY A 58 -10.19 13.54 -5.51
CA GLY A 58 -9.47 14.74 -5.08
C GLY A 58 -8.84 14.61 -3.69
N LEU A 59 -8.54 13.38 -3.26
CA LEU A 59 -7.91 13.08 -1.99
C LEU A 59 -6.41 12.94 -2.15
N HIS A 60 -5.65 13.48 -1.19
CA HIS A 60 -4.20 13.28 -1.15
C HIS A 60 -3.91 11.95 -0.50
N ALA A 61 -3.07 11.15 -1.16
CA ALA A 61 -2.62 9.86 -0.66
C ALA A 61 -1.12 9.72 -0.88
N ILE A 62 -0.50 8.81 -0.14
CA ILE A 62 0.86 8.32 -0.37
C ILE A 62 0.84 6.81 -0.24
N THR A 63 1.70 6.12 -0.99
CA THR A 63 1.87 4.66 -0.86
C THR A 63 3.22 4.38 -0.21
N VAL A 64 3.23 3.45 0.75
CA VAL A 64 4.44 3.00 1.42
C VAL A 64 4.48 1.48 1.33
N SER A 65 5.58 0.94 0.81
CA SER A 65 5.80 -0.51 0.73
C SER A 65 6.80 -0.92 1.80
N LEU A 66 6.48 -1.96 2.57
CA LEU A 66 7.39 -2.51 3.59
C LEU A 66 8.63 -3.16 2.95
N ASP A 67 8.56 -3.52 1.67
CA ASP A 67 9.65 -4.20 0.97
C ASP A 67 10.81 -3.26 0.59
N ASP A 68 10.60 -1.94 0.55
CA ASP A 68 11.61 -0.99 0.03
C ASP A 68 12.85 -0.91 0.95
N ASN A 69 12.69 -1.17 2.25
CA ASN A 69 13.77 -1.18 3.24
C ASN A 69 14.62 -2.47 3.21
N LEU A 70 14.18 -3.51 2.50
CA LEU A 70 14.88 -4.80 2.41
C LEU A 70 16.19 -4.68 1.63
N ILE A 71 16.23 -3.82 0.62
CA ILE A 71 17.38 -3.63 -0.26
C ILE A 71 18.55 -3.02 0.53
N LEU A 72 18.26 -2.06 1.42
CA LEU A 72 19.26 -1.40 2.25
C LEU A 72 19.89 -2.40 3.25
N ARG A 73 19.06 -3.18 3.94
CA ARG A 73 19.49 -4.20 4.90
C ARG A 73 20.29 -5.33 4.26
N ARG A 74 19.90 -5.73 3.03
CA ARG A 74 20.65 -6.71 2.23
C ARG A 74 22.08 -6.24 1.94
N ASN A 75 22.27 -4.96 1.63
CA ASN A 75 23.59 -4.43 1.30
C ASN A 75 24.50 -4.28 2.54
N GLN A 76 23.91 -4.04 3.72
CA GLN A 76 24.66 -3.89 4.98
C GLN A 76 25.11 -5.22 5.58
N ASN A 77 24.39 -6.33 5.34
CA ASN A 77 24.67 -7.64 5.94
C ASN A 77 24.70 -8.77 4.88
N PRO A 78 25.72 -8.80 4.00
CA PRO A 78 25.76 -9.73 2.87
C PRO A 78 25.80 -11.21 3.26
N GLU A 79 26.33 -11.54 4.45
CA GLU A 79 26.44 -12.91 4.98
C GLU A 79 25.09 -13.48 5.45
N ASN A 80 24.09 -12.64 5.75
CA ASN A 80 22.79 -13.10 6.20
C ASN A 80 21.94 -13.58 5.02
N LYS A 81 21.87 -14.90 4.85
CA LYS A 81 21.13 -15.57 3.77
C LYS A 81 19.62 -15.26 3.77
N LEU A 82 19.03 -14.88 4.90
CA LEU A 82 17.60 -14.54 4.98
C LEU A 82 17.27 -13.21 4.30
N TYR A 83 18.19 -12.24 4.29
CA TYR A 83 18.02 -10.97 3.55
C TYR A 83 18.16 -11.14 2.03
N ARG A 84 18.56 -12.33 1.58
CA ARG A 84 18.65 -12.66 0.14
C ARG A 84 17.32 -13.17 -0.42
N VAL A 85 16.35 -13.54 0.42
CA VAL A 85 15.06 -14.12 0.00
C VAL A 85 13.91 -13.26 0.50
N ARG A 86 12.96 -12.91 -0.39
CA ARG A 86 11.78 -12.11 -0.04
C ARG A 86 10.85 -12.87 0.92
N GLY A 87 10.19 -12.15 1.84
CA GLY A 87 8.94 -12.60 2.49
C GLY A 87 9.01 -13.21 3.90
N GLN A 88 10.15 -13.23 4.60
CA GLN A 88 10.22 -13.81 5.96
C GLN A 88 9.98 -12.77 7.10
N PRO A 89 9.36 -13.16 8.23
CA PRO A 89 9.20 -12.29 9.41
C PRO A 89 10.56 -11.87 9.99
N GLY A 90 10.70 -10.61 10.43
CA GLY A 90 11.98 -10.02 10.88
C GLY A 90 12.71 -9.18 9.83
N THR A 91 12.12 -9.06 8.64
CA THR A 91 12.71 -8.30 7.53
C THR A 91 12.25 -6.83 7.47
N HIS A 92 11.54 -6.31 8.47
CA HIS A 92 11.04 -4.92 8.49
C HIS A 92 11.79 -4.14 9.59
N ASP A 93 12.24 -2.92 9.30
CA ASP A 93 12.84 -2.01 10.30
C ASP A 93 11.75 -1.09 10.87
N GLN A 94 11.82 -0.89 12.19
CA GLN A 94 11.13 0.18 12.92
C GLN A 94 11.93 1.48 12.82
#